data_AF-A0AAW6BTF2-F1
#
_entry.id   AF-A0AAW6BTF2-F1
#
_cell.length_a   1.000
_cell.length_b   1.000
_cell.length_c   1.000
_cell.angle_alpha   90.00
_cell.angle_beta   90.00
_cell.angle_gamma   90.00
#
_symmetry.space_group_name_H-M   'P 1'
#
loop_
_entity.id
_entity.type
_entity.pdbx_description
1 polymer ?
#
loop_
_entity_poly.entity_id
_entity_poly.type
_entity_poly.pdbx_seq_one_letter_code
_entity_poly.pdbx_strand_id
1 'polypeptide(L)'
;MKKYISLAKKAFLSEKWLNIYSIVMILLSLTCVSIIYFNSVLYFNREPWDGSFQTLFPLRNMDKGLYPAIDFSYFHGNGIPYLIYPLYYFSHSVLGLGIIISALNSTFIVNCAFLYLPIYFMMRKISNFSTAVLSTLFISALFDFLPYIGSYFSPLFLGAPMAVRFSPHILLAICFYNLISSYELCDKRQVIKTVLITLFVAAISPLLGAEQGFYAIAAFCLTIFSYLFFYKKKYFNALIYSAFLLILSILAHIAILLVFFQSLESIRAITTISNDQIWVFGVFPNSFFSSFSEVFSLDNINAVVSQLITLTAIIYTIFITFIYRRYNLNSKYFYACLVMFWGGVLSWASNLGYIGAHQAPLEIRYITLSLFPILFLFSMTCEHKK
;
A
#
# COMPACT_ATOMS: atom_id res chain seq x y z
N MET A 1 32.77 18.52 30.07
CA MET A 1 31.57 17.66 29.91
C MET A 1 30.67 18.05 28.74
N LYS A 2 30.13 19.28 28.66
CA LYS A 2 29.27 19.74 27.53
C LYS A 2 29.91 19.60 26.12
N LYS A 3 31.21 19.85 25.99
CA LYS A 3 31.96 19.71 24.71
C LYS A 3 32.08 18.26 24.25
N TYR A 4 32.27 17.32 25.19
CA TYR A 4 32.34 15.88 24.90
C TYR A 4 30.96 15.30 24.59
N ILE A 5 29.90 15.76 25.25
CA ILE A 5 28.51 15.38 24.93
C ILE A 5 28.10 15.92 23.55
N SER A 6 28.54 17.13 23.19
CA SER A 6 28.34 17.71 21.86
C SER A 6 29.07 16.95 20.76
N LEU A 7 30.33 16.56 20.98
CA LEU A 7 31.12 15.74 20.06
C LEU A 7 30.57 14.31 19.94
N ALA A 8 30.15 13.69 21.05
CA ALA A 8 29.50 12.39 21.06
C ALA A 8 28.15 12.44 20.33
N LYS A 9 27.31 13.47 20.54
CA LYS A 9 26.10 13.68 19.74
C LYS A 9 26.41 13.84 18.26
N LYS A 10 27.42 14.63 17.90
CA LYS A 10 27.83 14.84 16.49
C LYS A 10 28.36 13.57 15.83
N ALA A 11 29.06 12.73 16.60
CA ALA A 11 29.60 11.46 16.12
C ALA A 11 28.49 10.40 16.01
N PHE A 12 27.66 10.22 17.04
CA PHE A 12 26.61 9.19 17.10
C PHE A 12 25.41 9.50 16.19
N LEU A 13 25.12 10.79 15.95
CA LEU A 13 24.11 11.25 14.99
C LEU A 13 24.71 11.60 13.62
N SER A 14 25.97 11.24 13.36
CA SER A 14 26.51 11.38 12.01
C SER A 14 25.76 10.45 11.07
N GLU A 15 25.60 10.86 9.81
CA GLU A 15 24.87 10.08 8.80
C GLU A 15 25.40 8.64 8.69
N LYS A 16 26.71 8.43 8.89
CA LYS A 16 27.33 7.11 8.90
C LYS A 16 26.78 6.19 9.99
N TRP A 17 26.70 6.67 11.24
CA TRP A 17 26.22 5.86 12.36
C TRP A 17 24.70 5.65 12.30
N LEU A 18 23.97 6.66 11.84
CA LEU A 18 22.55 6.54 11.55
C LEU A 18 22.30 5.47 10.49
N ASN A 19 23.08 5.42 9.42
CA ASN A 19 22.96 4.40 8.36
C ASN A 19 23.30 2.99 8.87
N ILE A 20 24.32 2.85 9.72
CA ILE A 20 24.68 1.55 10.32
C ILE A 20 23.57 1.08 11.26
N TYR A 21 23.11 1.93 12.17
CA TYR A 21 21.97 1.65 13.05
C TYR A 21 20.74 1.25 12.24
N SER A 22 20.50 1.97 11.15
CA SER A 22 19.41 1.70 10.22
C SER A 22 19.48 0.31 9.60
N ILE A 23 20.62 -0.05 9.04
CA ILE A 23 20.86 -1.38 8.46
C ILE A 23 20.69 -2.47 9.51
N VAL A 24 21.25 -2.28 10.71
CA VAL A 24 21.13 -3.25 11.82
C VAL A 24 19.67 -3.43 12.23
N MET A 25 18.90 -2.36 12.38
CA MET A 25 17.49 -2.45 12.73
C MET A 25 16.64 -3.10 11.63
N ILE A 26 16.96 -2.87 10.35
CA ILE A 26 16.31 -3.59 9.23
C ILE A 26 16.58 -5.09 9.33
N LEU A 27 17.86 -5.47 9.46
CA LEU A 27 18.24 -6.88 9.54
C LEU A 27 17.64 -7.58 10.77
N LEU A 28 17.61 -6.89 11.90
CA LEU A 28 16.96 -7.37 13.12
C LEU A 28 15.45 -7.54 12.92
N SER A 29 14.79 -6.58 12.26
CA SER A 29 13.36 -6.68 11.89
C SER A 29 13.08 -7.88 11.04
N LEU A 30 13.83 -8.03 9.94
CA LEU A 30 13.71 -9.17 9.04
C LEU A 30 13.86 -10.48 9.81
N THR A 31 14.84 -10.57 10.70
CA THR A 31 15.08 -11.78 11.50
C THR A 31 13.94 -12.06 12.49
N CYS A 32 13.51 -11.07 13.27
CA CYS A 32 12.46 -11.24 14.28
C CYS A 32 11.11 -11.59 13.65
N VAL A 33 10.73 -10.91 12.56
CA VAL A 33 9.47 -11.20 11.88
C VAL A 33 9.53 -12.56 11.19
N SER A 34 10.66 -12.93 10.58
CA SER A 34 10.84 -14.29 10.05
C SER A 34 10.69 -15.35 11.15
N ILE A 35 11.21 -15.13 12.35
CA ILE A 35 11.06 -16.06 13.49
C ILE A 35 9.59 -16.14 13.96
N ILE A 36 8.93 -15.00 14.16
CA ILE A 36 7.51 -14.94 14.58
C ILE A 36 6.64 -15.67 13.55
N TYR A 37 6.88 -15.39 12.27
CA TYR A 37 6.11 -15.95 11.18
C TYR A 37 6.37 -17.45 11.02
N PHE A 38 7.63 -17.88 11.08
CA PHE A 38 8.02 -19.28 11.08
C PHE A 38 7.31 -20.07 12.19
N ASN A 39 7.29 -19.54 13.41
CA ASN A 39 6.57 -20.17 14.52
C ASN A 39 5.05 -20.18 14.31
N SER A 40 4.47 -19.10 13.78
CA SER A 40 3.02 -19.05 13.52
C SER A 40 2.57 -20.05 12.46
N VAL A 41 3.42 -20.31 11.46
CA VAL A 41 3.16 -21.25 10.37
C VAL A 41 3.43 -22.69 10.78
N LEU A 42 4.55 -22.97 11.46
CA LEU A 42 4.93 -24.33 11.85
C LEU A 42 3.88 -25.04 12.70
N TYR A 43 3.22 -24.28 13.57
CA TYR A 43 2.26 -24.85 14.50
C TYR A 43 0.80 -24.72 14.04
N PHE A 44 0.54 -24.14 12.85
CA PHE A 44 -0.82 -23.76 12.44
C PHE A 44 -1.59 -23.02 13.56
N ASN A 45 -0.85 -22.30 14.43
CA ASN A 45 -1.33 -21.78 15.71
C ASN A 45 -2.08 -20.46 15.57
N ARG A 46 -2.44 -20.09 14.35
CA ARG A 46 -3.32 -18.97 14.03
C ARG A 46 -4.42 -19.49 13.13
N GLU A 47 -5.59 -18.89 13.27
CA GLU A 47 -6.69 -19.12 12.33
C GLU A 47 -6.12 -19.00 10.89
N PRO A 48 -6.45 -19.95 9.99
CA PRO A 48 -5.94 -19.97 8.62
C PRO A 48 -6.58 -18.82 7.83
N TRP A 49 -6.23 -17.59 8.18
CA TRP A 49 -6.64 -16.40 7.46
C TRP A 49 -5.75 -16.29 6.26
N ASP A 50 -6.32 -16.39 5.06
CA ASP A 50 -5.91 -15.75 3.81
C ASP A 50 -4.41 -15.62 3.47
N GLY A 51 -3.47 -16.32 4.11
CA GLY A 51 -2.12 -15.76 4.22
C GLY A 51 -1.06 -16.53 3.47
N SER A 52 -0.55 -17.50 4.20
CA SER A 52 0.60 -18.33 3.85
C SER A 52 0.37 -19.18 2.59
N PHE A 53 -0.87 -19.62 2.36
CA PHE A 53 -1.22 -20.53 1.28
C PHE A 53 -1.73 -19.83 0.02
N GLN A 54 -2.14 -18.56 0.11
CA GLN A 54 -2.62 -17.80 -1.04
C GLN A 54 -1.54 -17.67 -2.12
N THR A 55 -0.27 -17.53 -1.74
CA THR A 55 0.84 -17.47 -2.70
C THR A 55 1.37 -18.84 -3.07
N LEU A 56 1.17 -19.87 -2.24
CA LEU A 56 1.71 -21.21 -2.51
C LEU A 56 1.09 -21.86 -3.76
N PHE A 57 -0.25 -21.80 -3.90
CA PHE A 57 -0.94 -22.38 -5.06
C PHE A 57 -0.50 -21.78 -6.40
N PRO A 58 -0.52 -20.43 -6.60
CA PRO A 58 -0.09 -19.85 -7.86
C PRO A 58 1.39 -20.13 -8.17
N LEU A 59 2.27 -20.13 -7.16
CA LEU A 59 3.69 -20.44 -7.35
C LEU A 59 3.92 -21.89 -7.82
N ARG A 60 3.18 -22.86 -7.25
CA ARG A 60 3.23 -24.26 -7.69
C ARG A 60 2.65 -24.47 -9.09
N ASN A 61 1.68 -23.66 -9.51
CA ASN A 61 1.17 -23.71 -10.88
C ASN A 61 2.22 -23.17 -11.85
N MET A 62 2.96 -22.13 -11.46
CA MET A 62 4.09 -21.63 -12.24
C MET A 62 5.23 -22.65 -12.36
N ASP A 63 5.51 -23.45 -11.32
CA ASP A 63 6.46 -24.58 -11.44
C ASP A 63 6.02 -25.63 -12.49
N LYS A 64 4.71 -25.74 -12.75
CA LYS A 64 4.15 -26.62 -13.79
C LYS A 64 4.08 -25.95 -15.17
N GLY A 65 4.57 -24.72 -15.29
CA GLY A 65 4.51 -23.95 -16.54
C GLY A 65 3.17 -23.26 -16.81
N LEU A 66 2.30 -23.11 -15.81
CA LEU A 66 1.05 -22.35 -15.92
C LEU A 66 1.25 -20.91 -15.43
N TYR A 67 0.63 -19.95 -16.10
CA TYR A 67 0.86 -18.52 -15.89
C TYR A 67 -0.39 -17.77 -15.43
N PRO A 68 -0.29 -16.89 -14.40
CA PRO A 68 -1.40 -16.04 -13.99
C PRO A 68 -1.88 -15.12 -15.12
N ALA A 69 -3.20 -14.87 -15.17
CA ALA A 69 -3.92 -14.13 -16.23
C ALA A 69 -3.90 -14.77 -17.63
N ILE A 70 -3.30 -15.96 -17.79
CA ILE A 70 -3.33 -16.75 -19.02
C ILE A 70 -4.01 -18.10 -18.76
N ASP A 71 -3.45 -18.87 -17.82
CA ASP A 71 -3.90 -20.23 -17.51
C ASP A 71 -4.77 -20.30 -16.24
N PHE A 72 -4.59 -19.34 -15.33
CA PHE A 72 -5.39 -19.23 -14.12
C PHE A 72 -5.52 -17.78 -13.63
N SER A 73 -6.54 -17.50 -12.83
CA SER A 73 -6.75 -16.20 -12.20
C SER A 73 -6.24 -16.18 -10.75
N TYR A 74 -5.58 -15.09 -10.37
CA TYR A 74 -5.17 -14.81 -9.00
C TYR A 74 -5.92 -13.59 -8.46
N PHE A 75 -6.81 -13.84 -7.51
CA PHE A 75 -7.80 -12.88 -7.00
C PHE A 75 -7.21 -11.53 -6.56
N HIS A 76 -6.05 -11.55 -5.90
CA HIS A 76 -5.49 -10.33 -5.30
C HIS A 76 -4.67 -9.46 -6.27
N GLY A 77 -4.55 -9.87 -7.53
CA GLY A 77 -3.81 -9.15 -8.57
C GLY A 77 -2.87 -10.08 -9.33
N ASN A 78 -3.18 -10.35 -10.59
CA ASN A 78 -2.45 -11.32 -11.42
C ASN A 78 -0.94 -11.02 -11.60
N GLY A 79 -0.49 -9.79 -11.34
CA GLY A 79 0.93 -9.42 -11.36
C GLY A 79 1.72 -9.89 -10.13
N ILE A 80 1.05 -10.16 -9.01
CA ILE A 80 1.72 -10.51 -7.75
C ILE A 80 2.55 -11.79 -7.86
N PRO A 81 2.06 -12.92 -8.42
CA PRO A 81 2.87 -14.13 -8.51
C PRO A 81 4.14 -13.92 -9.34
N TYR A 82 4.11 -13.10 -10.38
CA TYR A 82 5.30 -12.76 -11.18
C TYR A 82 6.38 -12.00 -10.40
N LEU A 83 6.00 -11.25 -9.35
CA LEU A 83 6.96 -10.58 -8.47
C LEU A 83 7.62 -11.55 -7.49
N ILE A 84 6.86 -12.53 -7.00
CA ILE A 84 7.30 -13.47 -5.96
C ILE A 84 8.07 -14.64 -6.57
N TYR A 85 7.66 -15.11 -7.74
CA TYR A 85 8.17 -16.33 -8.37
C TYR A 85 9.69 -16.35 -8.56
N PRO A 86 10.38 -15.28 -9.01
CA PRO A 86 11.84 -15.33 -9.16
C PRO A 86 12.58 -15.66 -7.85
N LEU A 87 12.15 -15.07 -6.73
CA LEU A 87 12.73 -15.34 -5.41
C LEU A 87 12.35 -16.72 -4.90
N TYR A 88 11.12 -17.15 -5.16
CA TYR A 88 10.63 -18.48 -4.83
C TYR A 88 11.41 -19.56 -5.57
N TYR A 89 11.56 -19.43 -6.89
CA TYR A 89 12.30 -20.37 -7.72
C TYR A 89 13.77 -20.45 -7.30
N PHE A 90 14.40 -19.31 -7.00
CA PHE A 90 15.76 -19.31 -6.46
C PHE A 90 15.84 -20.05 -5.12
N SER A 91 14.94 -19.74 -4.18
CA SER A 91 14.92 -20.37 -2.86
C SER A 91 14.62 -21.87 -2.93
N HIS A 92 13.65 -22.27 -3.74
CA HIS A 92 13.18 -23.65 -3.86
C HIS A 92 14.11 -24.49 -4.72
N SER A 93 14.35 -24.08 -5.96
CA SER A 93 15.04 -24.87 -6.98
C SER A 93 16.55 -24.75 -6.91
N VAL A 94 17.09 -23.59 -6.50
CA VAL A 94 18.55 -23.36 -6.44
C VAL A 94 19.11 -23.63 -5.04
N LEU A 95 18.47 -23.13 -3.99
CA LEU A 95 18.93 -23.35 -2.61
C LEU A 95 18.39 -24.64 -1.97
N GLY A 96 17.46 -25.34 -2.63
CA GLY A 96 16.87 -26.58 -2.11
C GLY A 96 16.00 -26.39 -0.86
N LEU A 97 15.53 -25.16 -0.59
CA LEU A 97 14.62 -24.93 0.53
C LEU A 97 13.26 -25.57 0.23
N GLY A 98 12.61 -26.09 1.28
CA GLY A 98 11.28 -26.69 1.17
C GLY A 98 10.26 -25.69 0.59
N ILE A 99 9.34 -26.19 -0.24
CA ILE A 99 8.38 -25.38 -1.03
C ILE A 99 7.66 -24.33 -0.16
N ILE A 100 7.18 -24.74 1.02
CA ILE A 100 6.48 -23.84 1.95
C ILE A 100 7.41 -22.72 2.43
N ILE A 101 8.62 -23.05 2.88
CA ILE A 101 9.60 -22.08 3.38
C ILE A 101 9.96 -21.09 2.27
N SER A 102 10.21 -21.58 1.06
CA SER A 102 10.53 -20.77 -0.11
C SER A 102 9.42 -19.79 -0.46
N ALA A 103 8.17 -20.23 -0.47
CA ALA A 103 7.03 -19.38 -0.77
C ALA A 103 6.87 -18.28 0.28
N LEU A 104 6.94 -18.63 1.57
CA LEU A 104 6.76 -17.71 2.67
C LEU A 104 7.86 -16.65 2.74
N ASN A 105 9.12 -17.06 2.63
CA ASN A 105 10.26 -16.14 2.64
C ASN A 105 10.19 -15.18 1.45
N SER A 106 9.86 -15.70 0.26
CA SER A 106 9.77 -14.89 -0.95
C SER A 106 8.63 -13.87 -0.86
N THR A 107 7.44 -14.30 -0.43
CA THR A 107 6.31 -13.38 -0.22
C THR A 107 6.65 -12.32 0.83
N PHE A 108 7.30 -12.71 1.93
CA PHE A 108 7.70 -11.79 2.98
C PHE A 108 8.71 -10.73 2.49
N ILE A 109 9.75 -11.15 1.76
CA ILE A 109 10.76 -10.24 1.19
C ILE A 109 10.10 -9.26 0.22
N VAL A 110 9.25 -9.76 -0.68
CA VAL A 110 8.52 -8.90 -1.64
C VAL A 110 7.63 -7.91 -0.90
N ASN A 111 6.88 -8.35 0.11
CA ASN A 111 6.06 -7.46 0.92
C ASN A 111 6.89 -6.37 1.61
N CYS A 112 8.04 -6.71 2.21
CA CYS A 112 8.93 -5.72 2.82
C CYS A 112 9.40 -4.68 1.80
N ALA A 113 9.81 -5.13 0.60
CA ALA A 113 10.25 -4.25 -0.46
C ALA A 113 9.14 -3.29 -0.92
N PHE A 114 7.93 -3.82 -1.16
CA PHE A 114 6.78 -3.06 -1.64
C PHE A 114 6.13 -2.16 -0.56
N LEU A 115 6.43 -2.38 0.72
CA LEU A 115 6.04 -1.47 1.79
C LEU A 115 7.08 -0.36 1.99
N TYR A 116 8.32 -0.74 2.29
CA TYR A 116 9.29 0.19 2.83
C TYR A 116 10.02 1.01 1.77
N LEU A 117 10.22 0.48 0.55
CA LEU A 117 10.83 1.28 -0.52
C LEU A 117 9.92 2.44 -0.93
N PRO A 118 8.60 2.25 -1.19
CA PRO A 118 7.73 3.38 -1.49
C PRO A 118 7.62 4.38 -0.34
N ILE A 119 7.52 3.93 0.92
CA ILE A 119 7.53 4.83 2.09
C ILE A 119 8.81 5.65 2.12
N TYR A 120 9.97 5.01 1.98
CA TYR A 120 11.26 5.68 1.93
C TYR A 120 11.32 6.72 0.80
N PHE A 121 10.93 6.37 -0.42
CA PHE A 121 10.96 7.32 -1.54
C PHE A 121 10.00 8.50 -1.34
N MET A 122 8.83 8.27 -0.73
CA MET A 122 7.93 9.34 -0.35
C MET A 122 8.57 10.25 0.71
N MET A 123 9.20 9.67 1.73
CA MET A 123 9.93 10.43 2.76
C MET A 123 11.11 11.21 2.17
N ARG A 124 11.80 10.68 1.16
CA ARG A 124 12.87 11.40 0.43
C ARG A 124 12.36 12.62 -0.34
N LYS A 125 11.06 12.72 -0.65
CA LYS A 125 10.47 13.92 -1.24
C LYS A 125 10.31 15.06 -0.23
N ILE A 126 10.07 14.73 1.04
CA ILE A 126 9.75 15.70 2.10
C ILE A 126 10.90 15.97 3.06
N SER A 127 11.98 15.19 3.02
CA SER A 127 13.06 15.26 3.99
C SER A 127 14.43 15.02 3.36
N ASN A 128 15.50 15.12 4.16
CA ASN A 128 16.85 14.74 3.74
C ASN A 128 17.03 13.20 3.80
N PHE A 129 18.21 12.70 3.41
CA PHE A 129 18.46 11.26 3.34
C PHE A 129 18.32 10.60 4.71
N SER A 130 19.07 11.09 5.70
CA SER A 130 19.11 10.54 7.06
C SER A 130 17.74 10.50 7.72
N THR A 131 16.96 11.58 7.60
CA THR A 131 15.61 11.62 8.17
C THR A 131 14.65 10.68 7.45
N ALA A 132 14.73 10.55 6.13
CA ALA A 132 13.89 9.59 5.41
C ALA A 132 14.16 8.15 5.85
N VAL A 133 15.44 7.78 6.01
CA VAL A 133 15.82 6.46 6.51
C VAL A 133 15.28 6.26 7.92
N LEU A 134 15.54 7.19 8.85
CA LEU A 134 15.07 7.09 10.23
C LEU A 134 13.54 7.01 10.33
N SER A 135 12.81 7.80 9.56
CA SER A 135 11.35 7.78 9.54
C SER A 135 10.82 6.44 9.01
N THR A 136 11.39 5.91 7.93
CA THR A 136 10.99 4.60 7.40
C THR A 136 11.23 3.49 8.42
N LEU A 137 12.35 3.55 9.16
CA LEU A 137 12.66 2.58 10.21
C LEU A 137 11.79 2.71 11.44
N PHE A 138 11.46 3.95 11.80
CA PHE A 138 10.53 4.18 12.88
C PHE A 138 9.15 3.60 12.53
N ILE A 139 8.70 3.79 11.29
CA ILE A 139 7.47 3.19 10.78
C ILE A 139 7.58 1.66 10.77
N SER A 140 8.70 1.09 10.32
CA SER A 140 8.90 -0.36 10.36
C SER A 140 8.93 -0.89 11.79
N ALA A 141 9.56 -0.18 12.72
CA ALA A 141 9.60 -0.54 14.13
C ALA A 141 8.18 -0.53 14.73
N LEU A 142 7.42 0.52 14.44
CA LEU A 142 6.04 0.70 14.91
C LEU A 142 5.12 -0.40 14.38
N PHE A 143 5.24 -0.75 13.09
CA PHE A 143 4.38 -1.74 12.45
C PHE A 143 4.82 -3.17 12.76
N ASP A 144 6.12 -3.47 12.82
CA ASP A 144 6.57 -4.87 12.88
C ASP A 144 6.82 -5.38 14.30
N PHE A 145 7.15 -4.50 15.26
CA PHE A 145 7.64 -4.94 16.58
C PHE A 145 6.68 -4.70 17.72
N LEU A 146 5.62 -3.92 17.53
CA LEU A 146 4.60 -3.71 18.55
C LEU A 146 3.44 -4.66 18.27
N PRO A 147 3.29 -5.79 18.98
CA PRO A 147 2.41 -6.89 18.55
C PRO A 147 0.95 -6.46 18.33
N TYR A 148 0.42 -5.59 19.19
CA TYR A 148 -0.92 -5.03 19.07
C TYR A 148 -1.05 -3.97 17.96
N ILE A 149 0.04 -3.31 17.57
CA ILE A 149 0.02 -2.38 16.44
C ILE A 149 0.26 -3.16 15.14
N GLY A 150 1.20 -4.10 15.11
CA GLY A 150 1.46 -4.93 13.93
C GLY A 150 0.29 -5.81 13.52
N SER A 151 -0.47 -6.35 14.47
CA SER A 151 -1.64 -7.17 14.14
C SER A 151 -2.71 -6.41 13.36
N TYR A 152 -2.93 -5.14 13.70
CA TYR A 152 -3.94 -4.30 13.04
C TYR A 152 -3.35 -3.41 11.92
N PHE A 153 -2.08 -3.03 12.00
CA PHE A 153 -1.49 -1.99 11.14
C PHE A 153 -0.34 -2.49 10.25
N SER A 154 0.26 -3.66 10.46
CA SER A 154 1.32 -4.14 9.56
C SER A 154 0.75 -4.92 8.37
N PRO A 155 0.98 -4.48 7.13
CA PRO A 155 0.67 -5.28 5.94
C PRO A 155 1.63 -6.46 5.77
N LEU A 156 2.55 -6.68 6.70
CA LEU A 156 3.41 -7.87 6.75
C LEU A 156 2.82 -9.00 7.61
N PHE A 157 1.84 -8.71 8.48
CA PHE A 157 1.42 -9.62 9.57
C PHE A 157 0.62 -10.85 9.11
N LEU A 158 0.19 -10.91 7.85
CA LEU A 158 -0.76 -11.93 7.39
C LEU A 158 -0.20 -12.92 6.38
N GLY A 159 1.05 -12.85 5.95
CA GLY A 159 1.58 -13.80 4.95
C GLY A 159 1.02 -13.65 3.53
N ALA A 160 -0.16 -13.04 3.41
CA ALA A 160 -0.73 -12.55 2.16
C ALA A 160 0.14 -11.42 1.60
N PRO A 161 0.15 -11.21 0.28
CA PRO A 161 0.90 -10.15 -0.39
C PRO A 161 0.28 -8.75 -0.20
N MET A 162 -0.13 -8.42 1.03
CA MET A 162 -0.90 -7.22 1.35
C MET A 162 -0.12 -5.93 1.12
N ALA A 163 1.19 -5.93 1.38
CA ALA A 163 2.02 -4.76 1.11
C ALA A 163 2.14 -4.48 -0.39
N VAL A 164 2.13 -5.54 -1.22
CA VAL A 164 2.10 -5.39 -2.68
C VAL A 164 0.79 -4.73 -3.11
N ARG A 165 -0.36 -5.20 -2.60
CA ARG A 165 -1.69 -4.63 -2.87
C ARG A 165 -1.84 -3.19 -2.38
N PHE A 166 -1.14 -2.85 -1.30
CA PHE A 166 -1.11 -1.52 -0.69
C PHE A 166 -0.27 -0.52 -1.48
N SER A 167 0.86 -0.98 -2.02
CA SER A 167 1.89 -0.14 -2.65
C SER A 167 1.41 0.81 -3.78
N PRO A 168 0.39 0.49 -4.61
CA PRO A 168 -0.07 1.39 -5.67
C PRO A 168 -0.46 2.78 -5.15
N HIS A 169 -1.01 2.85 -3.95
CA HIS A 169 -1.43 4.10 -3.33
C HIS A 169 -0.24 5.02 -3.01
N ILE A 170 0.85 4.47 -2.47
CA ILE A 170 2.07 5.24 -2.19
C ILE A 170 2.77 5.60 -3.52
N LEU A 171 2.85 4.65 -4.45
CA LEU A 171 3.49 4.89 -5.75
C LEU A 171 2.79 6.00 -6.53
N LEU A 172 1.45 5.99 -6.56
CA LEU A 172 0.68 7.05 -7.20
C LEU A 172 0.71 8.37 -6.42
N ALA A 173 0.89 8.36 -5.10
CA ALA A 173 1.21 9.57 -4.32
C ALA A 173 2.56 10.19 -4.72
N ILE A 174 3.58 9.36 -4.96
CA ILE A 174 4.89 9.80 -5.47
C ILE A 174 4.75 10.34 -6.90
N CYS A 175 3.99 9.65 -7.76
CA CYS A 175 3.69 10.12 -9.12
C CYS A 175 2.98 11.47 -9.11
N PHE A 176 1.98 11.65 -8.24
CA PHE A 176 1.31 12.93 -8.02
C PHE A 176 2.31 14.04 -7.68
N TYR A 177 3.17 13.79 -6.68
CA TYR A 177 4.17 14.77 -6.26
C TYR A 177 5.10 15.19 -7.41
N ASN A 178 5.59 14.21 -8.18
CA ASN A 178 6.49 14.47 -9.31
C ASN A 178 5.77 15.19 -10.46
N LEU A 179 4.52 14.82 -10.73
CA LEU A 179 3.72 15.42 -11.82
C LEU A 179 3.47 16.90 -11.53
N ILE A 180 3.01 17.22 -10.32
CA ILE A 180 2.78 18.59 -9.88
C ILE A 180 4.09 19.38 -9.84
N SER A 181 5.18 18.79 -9.34
CA SER A 181 6.48 19.46 -9.34
C SER A 181 6.96 19.82 -10.74
N SER A 182 6.80 18.90 -11.70
CA SER A 182 7.21 19.12 -13.09
C SER A 182 6.31 20.14 -13.79
N TYR A 183 5.01 20.12 -13.48
CA TYR A 183 4.04 21.11 -13.94
C TYR A 183 4.36 22.52 -13.44
N GLU A 184 4.71 22.67 -12.16
CA GLU A 184 5.08 23.95 -11.55
C GLU A 184 6.40 24.52 -12.08
N LEU A 185 7.35 23.65 -12.46
CA LEU A 185 8.61 24.04 -13.09
C LEU A 185 8.46 24.40 -14.59
N CYS A 186 7.28 24.20 -15.19
CA CYS A 186 7.01 24.45 -16.61
C CYS A 186 7.95 23.69 -17.59
N ASP A 187 8.57 22.58 -17.17
CA ASP A 187 9.42 21.75 -18.03
C ASP A 187 8.58 20.71 -18.79
N LYS A 188 8.32 20.98 -20.07
CA LYS A 188 7.50 20.12 -20.93
C LYS A 188 8.07 18.69 -21.06
N ARG A 189 9.39 18.54 -21.18
CA ARG A 189 10.01 17.22 -21.37
C ARG A 189 9.85 16.39 -20.10
N GLN A 190 10.07 17.02 -18.95
CA GLN A 190 9.92 16.36 -17.66
C GLN A 190 8.45 16.04 -17.34
N VAL A 191 7.51 16.91 -17.73
CA VAL A 191 6.07 16.63 -17.61
C VAL A 191 5.68 15.39 -18.43
N ILE A 192 6.06 15.33 -19.72
CA ILE A 192 5.74 14.17 -20.57
C ILE A 192 6.33 12.88 -19.97
N LYS A 193 7.61 12.90 -19.56
CA LYS A 193 8.25 11.76 -18.90
C LYS A 193 7.46 11.32 -17.66
N THR A 194 7.04 12.27 -16.83
CA THR A 194 6.33 11.97 -15.59
C THR A 194 4.93 11.43 -15.86
N VAL A 195 4.24 11.95 -16.88
CA VAL A 195 2.94 11.40 -17.32
C VAL A 195 3.10 9.96 -17.79
N LEU A 196 4.10 9.65 -18.62
CA LEU A 196 4.35 8.27 -19.08
C LEU A 196 4.64 7.31 -17.93
N ILE A 197 5.48 7.72 -16.97
CA ILE A 197 5.74 6.92 -15.77
C ILE A 197 4.46 6.73 -14.95
N THR A 198 3.65 7.78 -14.80
CA THR A 198 2.39 7.71 -14.05
C THR A 198 1.39 6.76 -14.73
N LEU A 199 1.27 6.82 -16.05
CA LEU A 199 0.40 5.92 -16.81
C LEU A 199 0.88 4.47 -16.70
N PHE A 200 2.19 4.22 -16.74
CA PHE A 200 2.75 2.89 -16.51
C PHE A 200 2.42 2.38 -15.11
N VAL A 201 2.67 3.19 -14.06
CA VAL A 201 2.35 2.83 -12.67
C VAL A 201 0.86 2.59 -12.50
N ALA A 202 0.00 3.44 -13.06
CA ALA A 202 -1.44 3.26 -13.04
C ALA A 202 -1.86 1.97 -13.76
N ALA A 203 -1.27 1.65 -14.91
CA ALA A 203 -1.59 0.46 -15.68
C ALA A 203 -1.21 -0.85 -14.99
N ILE A 204 -0.10 -0.88 -14.22
CA ILE A 204 0.26 -2.06 -13.43
C ILE A 204 -0.48 -2.13 -12.09
N SER A 205 -1.07 -1.03 -11.60
CA SER A 205 -1.69 -0.98 -10.26
C SER A 205 -2.76 -2.07 -10.05
N PRO A 206 -3.71 -2.32 -10.98
CA PRO A 206 -4.67 -3.41 -10.82
C PRO A 206 -4.03 -4.80 -10.89
N LEU A 207 -2.89 -4.96 -11.57
CA LEU A 207 -2.14 -6.23 -11.53
C LEU A 207 -1.52 -6.48 -10.16
N LEU A 208 -1.21 -5.42 -9.39
CA LEU A 208 -0.58 -5.53 -8.08
C LEU A 208 -1.58 -5.59 -6.92
N GLY A 209 -2.84 -5.20 -7.14
CA GLY A 209 -3.81 -5.06 -6.06
C GLY A 209 -5.25 -5.38 -6.40
N ALA A 210 -5.55 -5.85 -7.62
CA ALA A 210 -6.91 -6.01 -8.15
C ALA A 210 -7.74 -4.74 -7.91
N GLU A 211 -8.86 -4.83 -7.20
CA GLU A 211 -9.70 -3.69 -6.80
C GLU A 211 -8.92 -2.56 -6.13
N GLN A 212 -7.94 -2.87 -5.28
CA GLN A 212 -7.10 -1.88 -4.60
C GLN A 212 -6.28 -1.05 -5.58
N GLY A 213 -5.86 -1.64 -6.70
CA GLY A 213 -5.17 -0.93 -7.77
C GLY A 213 -6.07 0.11 -8.44
N PHE A 214 -7.34 -0.21 -8.68
CA PHE A 214 -8.31 0.72 -9.24
C PHE A 214 -8.65 1.85 -8.26
N TYR A 215 -8.77 1.55 -6.97
CA TYR A 215 -8.97 2.56 -5.93
C TYR A 215 -7.81 3.55 -5.90
N ALA A 216 -6.57 3.08 -6.05
CA ALA A 216 -5.40 3.94 -6.11
C ALA A 216 -5.44 4.91 -7.32
N ILE A 217 -5.86 4.41 -8.50
CA ILE A 217 -6.03 5.25 -9.72
C ILE A 217 -7.11 6.31 -9.49
N ALA A 218 -8.27 5.91 -8.96
CA ALA A 218 -9.37 6.81 -8.68
C ALA A 218 -8.98 7.88 -7.63
N ALA A 219 -8.32 7.48 -6.55
CA ALA A 219 -7.79 8.37 -5.52
C ALA A 219 -6.78 9.38 -6.08
N PHE A 220 -5.88 8.92 -6.95
CA PHE A 220 -4.93 9.79 -7.66
C PHE A 220 -5.66 10.83 -8.53
N CYS A 221 -6.61 10.41 -9.36
CA CYS A 221 -7.37 11.30 -10.22
C CYS A 221 -8.22 12.31 -9.42
N LEU A 222 -8.87 11.85 -8.33
CA LEU A 222 -9.62 12.70 -7.41
C LEU A 222 -8.73 13.75 -6.73
N THR A 223 -7.49 13.38 -6.41
CA THR A 223 -6.52 14.31 -5.82
C THR A 223 -6.05 15.34 -6.84
N ILE A 224 -5.80 14.94 -8.10
CA ILE A 224 -5.49 15.87 -9.20
C ILE A 224 -6.63 16.85 -9.42
N PHE A 225 -7.87 16.34 -9.46
CA PHE A 225 -9.07 17.17 -9.53
C PHE A 225 -9.09 18.17 -8.37
N SER A 226 -8.93 17.69 -7.14
CA SER A 226 -8.96 18.51 -5.93
C SER A 226 -7.88 19.60 -5.92
N TYR A 227 -6.67 19.28 -6.40
CA TYR A 227 -5.58 20.24 -6.51
C TYR A 227 -5.88 21.31 -7.57
N LEU A 228 -6.34 20.92 -8.77
CA LEU A 228 -6.64 21.87 -9.83
C LEU A 228 -7.88 22.73 -9.52
N PHE A 229 -8.90 22.12 -8.91
CA PHE A 229 -10.18 22.76 -8.60
C PHE A 229 -10.06 23.70 -7.39
N PHE A 230 -9.61 23.20 -6.23
CA PHE A 230 -9.62 23.99 -5.00
C PHE A 230 -8.39 24.90 -4.88
N TYR A 231 -7.21 24.45 -5.32
CA TYR A 231 -5.98 25.21 -5.16
C TYR A 231 -5.66 26.09 -6.37
N LYS A 232 -5.60 25.53 -7.59
CA LYS A 232 -5.34 26.33 -8.79
C LYS A 232 -6.57 27.09 -9.30
N LYS A 233 -7.77 26.81 -8.78
CA LYS A 233 -9.05 27.42 -9.20
C LYS A 233 -9.32 27.27 -10.70
N LYS A 234 -8.84 26.18 -11.31
CA LYS A 234 -9.01 25.86 -12.74
C LYS A 234 -10.13 24.83 -12.91
N TYR A 235 -11.36 25.22 -12.61
CA TYR A 235 -12.49 24.29 -12.48
C TYR A 235 -12.71 23.38 -13.70
N PHE A 236 -12.77 23.96 -14.90
CA PHE A 236 -13.01 23.20 -16.13
C PHE A 236 -11.82 22.30 -16.49
N ASN A 237 -10.59 22.81 -16.34
CA ASN A 237 -9.38 22.01 -16.58
C ASN A 237 -9.23 20.88 -15.56
N ALA A 238 -9.69 21.07 -14.32
CA ALA A 238 -9.68 20.03 -13.30
C ALA A 238 -10.52 18.83 -13.77
N LEU A 239 -11.72 19.09 -14.29
CA LEU A 239 -12.59 18.04 -14.82
C LEU A 239 -11.95 17.34 -16.03
N ILE A 240 -11.54 18.10 -17.05
CA ILE A 240 -10.95 17.53 -18.28
C ILE A 240 -9.72 16.70 -17.96
N TYR A 241 -8.77 17.27 -17.21
CA TYR A 241 -7.48 16.64 -16.99
C TYR A 241 -7.62 15.36 -16.15
N SER A 242 -8.48 15.37 -15.14
CA SER A 242 -8.70 14.21 -14.28
C SER A 242 -9.45 13.11 -15.01
N ALA A 243 -10.48 13.45 -15.80
CA ALA A 243 -11.20 12.48 -16.62
C ALA A 243 -10.29 11.87 -17.70
N PHE A 244 -9.47 12.68 -18.36
CA PHE A 244 -8.53 12.22 -19.38
C PHE A 244 -7.46 11.28 -18.80
N LEU A 245 -6.90 11.61 -17.63
CA LEU A 245 -5.96 10.73 -16.93
C LEU A 245 -6.59 9.40 -16.52
N LEU A 246 -7.84 9.42 -16.06
CA LEU A 246 -8.58 8.20 -15.72
C LEU A 246 -8.76 7.31 -16.96
N ILE A 247 -9.25 7.88 -18.07
CA ILE A 247 -9.45 7.15 -19.33
C ILE A 247 -8.12 6.58 -19.84
N LEU A 248 -7.05 7.39 -19.86
CA LEU A 248 -5.74 6.92 -20.29
C LEU A 248 -5.18 5.81 -19.39
N SER A 249 -5.42 5.88 -18.08
CA SER A 249 -4.97 4.85 -17.14
C SER A 249 -5.67 3.51 -17.41
N ILE A 250 -6.98 3.55 -17.70
CA ILE A 250 -7.77 2.37 -18.07
C ILE A 250 -7.28 1.80 -19.41
N LEU A 251 -7.10 2.65 -20.42
CA LEU A 251 -6.59 2.23 -21.74
C LEU A 251 -5.17 1.64 -21.64
N ALA A 252 -4.31 2.24 -20.82
CA ALA A 252 -2.96 1.73 -20.58
C ALA A 252 -3.00 0.37 -19.87
N HIS A 253 -3.90 0.18 -18.90
CA HIS A 253 -4.10 -1.12 -18.25
C HIS A 253 -4.56 -2.18 -19.27
N ILE A 254 -5.57 -1.88 -20.10
CA ILE A 254 -6.04 -2.76 -21.17
C ILE A 254 -4.91 -3.10 -22.14
N ALA A 255 -4.09 -2.11 -22.53
CA ALA A 255 -2.95 -2.33 -23.42
C ALA A 255 -1.92 -3.28 -22.79
N ILE A 256 -1.59 -3.12 -21.51
CA ILE A 256 -0.72 -4.05 -20.78
C ILE A 256 -1.30 -5.46 -20.80
N LEU A 257 -2.60 -5.61 -20.57
CA LEU A 257 -3.24 -6.93 -20.57
C LEU A 257 -3.15 -7.61 -21.94
N LEU A 258 -3.44 -6.88 -23.01
CA LEU A 258 -3.37 -7.41 -24.38
C LEU A 258 -1.94 -7.72 -24.82
N VAL A 259 -0.96 -6.90 -24.42
CA VAL A 259 0.45 -7.10 -24.80
C VAL A 259 1.08 -8.26 -24.04
N PHE A 260 0.86 -8.34 -22.72
CA PHE A 260 1.55 -9.33 -21.88
C PHE A 260 0.77 -10.63 -21.68
N PHE A 261 -0.56 -10.58 -21.69
CA PHE A 261 -1.41 -11.75 -21.41
C PHE A 261 -2.31 -12.13 -22.59
N GLN A 262 -2.34 -11.31 -23.65
CA GLN A 262 -3.15 -11.56 -24.87
C GLN A 262 -4.65 -11.79 -24.57
N SER A 263 -5.11 -11.34 -23.40
CA SER A 263 -6.44 -11.65 -22.88
C SER A 263 -6.94 -10.55 -21.95
N LEU A 264 -8.26 -10.35 -21.97
CA LEU A 264 -8.99 -9.51 -21.01
C LEU A 264 -9.77 -10.36 -19.99
N GLU A 265 -9.58 -11.68 -19.99
CA GLU A 265 -10.26 -12.58 -19.06
C GLU A 265 -9.94 -12.26 -17.62
N SER A 266 -8.74 -11.73 -17.33
CA SER A 266 -8.39 -11.24 -15.99
C SER A 266 -9.33 -10.14 -15.47
N ILE A 267 -9.86 -9.28 -16.34
CA ILE A 267 -10.88 -8.28 -15.97
C ILE A 267 -12.23 -8.95 -15.78
N ARG A 268 -12.61 -9.89 -16.66
CA ARG A 268 -13.86 -10.65 -16.51
C ARG A 268 -13.86 -11.50 -15.25
N ALA A 269 -12.71 -12.04 -14.85
CA ALA A 269 -12.53 -12.84 -13.66
C ALA A 269 -12.94 -12.06 -12.41
N ILE A 270 -12.73 -10.73 -12.35
CA ILE A 270 -13.19 -9.90 -11.22
C ILE A 270 -14.72 -10.00 -11.05
N THR A 271 -15.48 -10.15 -12.15
CA THR A 271 -16.94 -10.29 -12.11
C THR A 271 -17.42 -11.69 -11.76
N THR A 272 -16.58 -12.72 -11.99
CA THR A 272 -16.93 -14.13 -11.75
C THR A 272 -16.34 -14.68 -10.46
N ILE A 273 -15.30 -14.04 -9.92
CA ILE A 273 -14.57 -14.43 -8.72
C ILE A 273 -15.47 -14.53 -7.49
N SER A 274 -16.52 -13.70 -7.40
CA SER A 274 -17.52 -13.81 -6.33
C SER A 274 -18.23 -15.17 -6.35
N ASN A 275 -18.51 -15.71 -7.54
CA ASN A 275 -19.07 -17.05 -7.70
C ASN A 275 -18.00 -18.12 -7.46
N ASP A 276 -16.74 -17.83 -7.83
CA ASP A 276 -15.59 -18.70 -7.61
C ASP A 276 -14.96 -18.54 -6.20
N GLN A 277 -15.65 -18.04 -5.18
CA GLN A 277 -15.19 -18.21 -3.79
C GLN A 277 -15.92 -19.36 -3.08
N ILE A 278 -17.05 -19.79 -3.65
CA ILE A 278 -17.87 -20.89 -3.12
C ILE A 278 -17.13 -22.23 -3.26
N TRP A 279 -16.30 -22.42 -4.29
CA TRP A 279 -15.65 -23.72 -4.55
C TRP A 279 -14.57 -24.12 -3.53
N VAL A 280 -13.99 -23.17 -2.79
CA VAL A 280 -12.99 -23.47 -1.74
C VAL A 280 -13.66 -23.80 -0.40
N PHE A 281 -14.78 -23.14 -0.09
CA PHE A 281 -15.38 -23.18 1.26
C PHE A 281 -16.81 -23.78 1.31
N GLY A 282 -17.42 -24.10 0.17
CA GLY A 282 -18.81 -24.58 0.06
C GLY A 282 -19.88 -23.53 0.38
N VAL A 283 -19.48 -22.38 0.90
CA VAL A 283 -20.29 -21.21 1.28
C VAL A 283 -19.43 -19.96 1.04
N PHE A 284 -20.02 -18.77 0.94
CA PHE A 284 -19.20 -17.55 0.99
C PHE A 284 -18.38 -17.54 2.30
N PRO A 285 -17.05 -17.39 2.23
CA PRO A 285 -16.21 -17.40 3.43
C PRO A 285 -16.45 -16.19 4.33
N ASN A 286 -17.15 -15.17 3.80
CA ASN A 286 -17.40 -13.91 4.48
C ASN A 286 -18.89 -13.68 4.59
N SER A 287 -19.31 -13.21 5.77
CA SER A 287 -20.66 -12.72 5.95
C SER A 287 -20.80 -11.35 5.28
N PHE A 288 -21.99 -11.08 4.77
CA PHE A 288 -22.36 -9.79 4.20
C PHE A 288 -23.57 -9.28 4.97
N PHE A 289 -23.67 -7.97 5.13
CA PHE A 289 -24.88 -7.38 5.68
C PHE A 289 -26.02 -7.63 4.71
N SER A 290 -27.12 -8.25 5.20
CA SER A 290 -28.31 -8.49 4.39
C SER A 290 -29.07 -7.18 4.10
N SER A 291 -28.90 -6.19 4.98
CA SER A 291 -29.53 -4.87 4.88
C SER A 291 -28.71 -3.80 5.60
N PHE A 292 -28.88 -2.52 5.22
CA PHE A 292 -28.17 -1.41 5.86
C PHE A 292 -28.52 -1.25 7.36
N SER A 293 -29.69 -1.72 7.78
CA SER A 293 -30.09 -1.73 9.19
C SER A 293 -29.20 -2.61 10.07
N GLU A 294 -28.58 -3.66 9.52
CA GLU A 294 -27.69 -4.55 10.30
C GLU A 294 -26.40 -3.86 10.77
N VAL A 295 -26.00 -2.76 10.10
CA VAL A 295 -24.89 -1.91 10.58
C VAL A 295 -25.18 -1.36 11.98
N PHE A 296 -26.47 -1.18 12.31
CA PHE A 296 -26.92 -0.61 13.58
C PHE A 296 -27.47 -1.65 14.57
N SER A 297 -27.73 -2.89 14.14
CA SER A 297 -28.35 -3.92 14.99
C SER A 297 -27.37 -4.60 15.95
N LEU A 298 -26.05 -4.36 15.82
CA LEU A 298 -24.98 -4.96 16.63
C LEU A 298 -24.94 -6.50 16.62
N ASP A 299 -25.69 -7.16 15.73
CA ASP A 299 -25.75 -8.63 15.64
C ASP A 299 -24.39 -9.26 15.32
N ASN A 300 -23.48 -8.49 14.72
CA ASN A 300 -22.08 -8.86 14.50
C ASN A 300 -21.11 -7.79 15.03
N ILE A 301 -20.83 -7.85 16.33
CA ILE A 301 -20.00 -6.89 17.07
C ILE A 301 -18.64 -6.64 16.39
N ASN A 302 -17.96 -7.67 15.87
CA ASN A 302 -16.63 -7.53 15.29
C ASN A 302 -16.64 -6.69 14.00
N ALA A 303 -17.63 -6.91 13.12
CA ALA A 303 -17.78 -6.10 11.92
C ALA A 303 -18.19 -4.66 12.24
N VAL A 304 -19.11 -4.48 13.19
CA VAL A 304 -19.53 -3.13 13.62
C VAL A 304 -18.35 -2.35 14.23
N VAL A 305 -17.57 -2.97 15.10
CA VAL A 305 -16.37 -2.35 15.70
C VAL A 305 -15.36 -1.95 14.63
N SER A 306 -15.08 -2.84 13.67
CA SER A 306 -14.21 -2.58 12.53
C SER A 306 -14.68 -1.35 11.72
N GLN A 307 -15.97 -1.33 11.34
CA GLN A 307 -16.55 -0.24 10.54
C GLN A 307 -16.54 1.10 11.31
N LEU A 308 -16.83 1.06 12.61
CA LEU A 308 -16.78 2.25 13.47
C LEU A 308 -15.36 2.78 13.65
N ILE A 309 -14.35 1.91 13.79
CA ILE A 309 -12.94 2.32 13.86
C ILE A 309 -12.53 2.99 12.56
N THR A 310 -12.87 2.41 11.40
CA THR A 310 -12.52 3.02 10.10
C THR A 310 -13.23 4.37 9.91
N LEU A 311 -14.52 4.47 10.25
CA LEU A 311 -15.25 5.74 10.23
C LEU A 311 -14.62 6.79 11.15
N THR A 312 -14.24 6.38 12.36
CA THR A 312 -13.54 7.25 13.31
C THR A 312 -12.19 7.71 12.75
N ALA A 313 -11.44 6.83 12.10
CA ALA A 313 -10.18 7.17 11.45
C ALA A 313 -10.37 8.14 10.27
N ILE A 314 -11.45 7.99 9.49
CA ILE A 314 -11.82 8.93 8.42
C ILE A 314 -12.13 10.31 9.02
N ILE A 315 -13.02 10.38 10.03
CA ILE A 315 -13.40 11.64 10.69
C ILE A 315 -12.16 12.31 11.30
N TYR A 316 -11.33 11.54 12.01
CA TYR A 316 -10.09 12.02 12.61
C TYR A 316 -9.14 12.57 11.53
N THR A 317 -8.98 11.87 10.41
CA THR A 317 -8.09 12.31 9.33
C THR A 317 -8.62 13.53 8.59
N ILE A 318 -9.94 13.65 8.41
CA ILE A 318 -10.58 14.88 7.90
C ILE A 318 -10.32 16.03 8.87
N PHE A 319 -10.48 15.80 10.18
CA PHE A 319 -10.25 16.82 11.21
C PHE A 319 -8.78 17.27 11.24
N ILE A 320 -7.82 16.34 11.29
CA ILE A 320 -6.39 16.63 11.22
C ILE A 320 -6.04 17.33 9.90
N THR A 321 -6.64 16.89 8.78
CA THR A 321 -6.48 17.53 7.48
C THR A 321 -6.98 18.97 7.49
N PHE A 322 -8.14 19.25 8.11
CA PHE A 322 -8.69 20.59 8.24
C PHE A 322 -7.82 21.49 9.12
N ILE A 323 -7.31 20.95 10.24
CA ILE A 323 -6.33 21.65 11.08
C ILE A 323 -5.06 21.93 10.28
N TYR A 324 -4.49 20.92 9.62
CA TYR A 324 -3.24 21.04 8.86
C TYR A 324 -3.35 22.01 7.69
N ARG A 325 -4.49 21.99 7.00
CA ARG A 325 -4.84 22.96 5.96
C ARG A 325 -4.58 24.38 6.48
N ARG A 326 -5.00 24.72 7.70
CA ARG A 326 -4.78 26.05 8.29
C ARG A 326 -3.29 26.48 8.36
N TYR A 327 -2.35 25.55 8.43
CA TYR A 327 -0.92 25.83 8.57
C TYR A 327 -0.12 25.67 7.27
N ASN A 328 -0.57 24.82 6.34
CA ASN A 328 0.22 24.48 5.15
C ASN A 328 -0.64 24.17 3.90
N LEU A 329 -1.70 24.98 3.71
CA LEU A 329 -2.78 24.88 2.71
C LEU A 329 -2.40 24.49 1.27
N ASN A 330 -1.16 24.73 0.85
CA ASN A 330 -0.82 24.86 -0.56
C ASN A 330 0.38 24.01 -0.99
N SER A 331 0.85 23.10 -0.14
CA SER A 331 1.98 22.26 -0.51
C SER A 331 1.52 21.03 -1.28
N LYS A 332 2.17 20.76 -2.41
CA LYS A 332 2.06 19.49 -3.16
C LYS A 332 2.22 18.23 -2.30
N TYR A 333 2.89 18.34 -1.15
CA TYR A 333 3.04 17.26 -0.16
C TYR A 333 1.71 16.88 0.49
N PHE A 334 0.91 17.88 0.88
CA PHE A 334 -0.41 17.67 1.45
C PHE A 334 -1.29 16.85 0.51
N TYR A 335 -1.32 17.24 -0.77
CA TYR A 335 -2.09 16.55 -1.78
C TYR A 335 -1.55 15.15 -2.09
N ALA A 336 -0.23 14.94 -2.05
CA ALA A 336 0.32 13.59 -2.16
C ALA A 336 -0.19 12.67 -1.02
N CYS A 337 -0.33 13.19 0.21
CA CYS A 337 -0.96 12.43 1.30
C CYS A 337 -2.45 12.16 1.05
N LEU A 338 -3.16 13.09 0.42
CA LEU A 338 -4.57 12.91 0.06
C LEU A 338 -4.78 11.74 -0.91
N VAL A 339 -3.80 11.40 -1.77
CA VAL A 339 -3.89 10.19 -2.60
C VAL A 339 -4.05 8.94 -1.74
N MET A 340 -3.23 8.79 -0.69
CA MET A 340 -3.32 7.66 0.22
C MET A 340 -4.61 7.69 1.05
N PHE A 341 -5.02 8.88 1.51
CA PHE A 341 -6.27 9.05 2.25
C PHE A 341 -7.50 8.65 1.42
N TRP A 342 -7.64 9.19 0.21
CA TRP A 342 -8.76 8.86 -0.67
C TRP A 342 -8.74 7.38 -1.08
N GLY A 343 -7.56 6.77 -1.22
CA GLY A 343 -7.42 5.32 -1.39
C GLY A 343 -8.05 4.52 -0.26
N GLY A 344 -7.75 4.90 0.98
CA GLY A 344 -8.37 4.30 2.16
C GLY A 344 -9.88 4.49 2.21
N VAL A 345 -10.38 5.68 1.90
CA VAL A 345 -11.83 5.97 1.83
C VAL A 345 -12.52 5.14 0.76
N LEU A 346 -11.94 5.02 -0.44
CA LEU A 346 -12.51 4.23 -1.54
C LEU A 346 -12.50 2.74 -1.22
N SER A 347 -11.40 2.23 -0.64
CA SER A 347 -11.33 0.85 -0.16
C SER A 347 -12.32 0.57 0.97
N TRP A 348 -12.61 1.55 1.82
CA TRP A 348 -13.60 1.40 2.87
C TRP A 348 -15.03 1.41 2.30
N ALA A 349 -15.30 2.31 1.36
CA ALA A 349 -16.58 2.42 0.71
C ALA A 349 -16.98 1.12 -0.02
N SER A 350 -16.01 0.43 -0.64
CA SER A 350 -16.27 -0.88 -1.24
C SER A 350 -16.50 -2.01 -0.23
N ASN A 351 -16.05 -1.83 1.01
CA ASN A 351 -16.27 -2.75 2.12
C ASN A 351 -17.53 -2.41 2.95
N LEU A 352 -18.30 -1.39 2.57
CA LEU A 352 -19.63 -1.15 3.12
C LEU A 352 -20.56 -2.30 2.70
N GLY A 353 -21.02 -3.10 3.66
CA GLY A 353 -21.79 -4.31 3.39
C GLY A 353 -21.02 -5.61 3.66
N TYR A 354 -19.71 -5.54 3.87
CA TYR A 354 -18.84 -6.70 4.09
C TYR A 354 -18.48 -6.85 5.58
N ILE A 355 -18.76 -8.02 6.15
CA ILE A 355 -18.56 -8.35 7.58
C ILE A 355 -17.18 -8.99 7.81
N GLY A 356 -16.34 -9.08 6.77
CA GLY A 356 -14.98 -9.63 6.89
C GLY A 356 -14.05 -8.68 7.65
N ALA A 357 -13.91 -8.90 8.97
CA ALA A 357 -13.06 -8.14 9.89
C ALA A 357 -11.56 -8.12 9.49
N HIS A 358 -11.13 -8.98 8.58
CA HIS A 358 -9.75 -9.08 8.10
C HIS A 358 -9.38 -8.02 7.04
N GLN A 359 -10.36 -7.31 6.44
CA GLN A 359 -10.08 -6.21 5.49
C GLN A 359 -9.97 -4.84 6.15
N ALA A 360 -10.68 -4.59 7.26
CA ALA A 360 -10.57 -3.38 8.08
C ALA A 360 -9.15 -2.85 8.32
N PRO A 361 -8.17 -3.75 8.60
CA PRO A 361 -6.77 -3.37 8.71
C PRO A 361 -6.21 -2.63 7.48
N LEU A 362 -6.58 -2.99 6.24
CA LEU A 362 -6.12 -2.31 5.02
C LEU A 362 -6.53 -0.84 5.00
N GLU A 363 -7.80 -0.55 5.29
CA GLU A 363 -8.34 0.81 5.21
C GLU A 363 -7.72 1.71 6.27
N ILE A 364 -7.64 1.18 7.49
CA ILE A 364 -6.98 1.84 8.62
C ILE A 364 -5.50 2.09 8.31
N ARG A 365 -4.83 1.20 7.57
CA ARG A 365 -3.42 1.37 7.16
C ARG A 365 -3.23 2.49 6.14
N TYR A 366 -4.11 2.60 5.14
CA TYR A 366 -4.03 3.69 4.16
C TYR A 366 -4.19 5.04 4.84
N ILE A 367 -5.16 5.12 5.75
CA ILE A 367 -5.47 6.32 6.52
C ILE A 367 -4.31 6.65 7.47
N THR A 368 -3.77 5.66 8.19
CA THR A 368 -2.65 5.85 9.13
C THR A 368 -1.38 6.30 8.42
N LEU A 369 -1.03 5.70 7.27
CA LEU A 369 0.15 6.12 6.51
C LEU A 369 -0.01 7.49 5.85
N SER A 370 -1.23 7.93 5.54
CA SER A 370 -1.48 9.31 5.10
C SER A 370 -1.19 10.35 6.19
N LEU A 371 -1.33 9.96 7.48
CA LEU A 371 -1.08 10.83 8.63
C LEU A 371 0.40 11.02 8.92
N PHE A 372 1.26 10.02 8.67
CA PHE A 372 2.69 10.09 9.01
C PHE A 372 3.44 11.27 8.36
N PRO A 373 3.34 11.50 7.03
CA PRO A 373 3.95 12.68 6.42
C PRO A 373 3.30 13.99 6.88
N ILE A 374 2.00 14.00 7.19
CA ILE A 374 1.27 15.18 7.68
C ILE A 374 1.79 15.58 9.07
N LEU A 375 1.90 14.63 10.00
CA LEU A 375 2.44 14.82 11.34
C LEU A 375 3.92 15.21 11.33
N PHE A 376 4.69 14.63 10.41
CA PHE A 376 6.09 14.99 10.22
C PHE A 376 6.26 16.43 9.71
N LEU A 377 5.40 16.89 8.80
CA LEU A 377 5.39 18.28 8.32
C LEU A 377 4.93 19.29 9.40
N PHE A 378 4.03 18.89 10.30
CA PHE A 378 3.72 19.67 11.51
C PHE A 378 4.97 19.91 12.37
N SER A 379 5.81 18.88 12.55
CA SER A 379 7.01 19.01 13.39
C SER A 379 8.05 19.99 12.82
N MET A 380 8.27 20.01 11.50
CA MET A 380 9.24 20.91 10.86
C MET A 380 8.77 22.37 10.78
N THR A 381 7.47 22.61 10.62
CA THR A 381 6.93 23.99 10.53
C THR A 381 6.90 24.70 11.89
N CYS A 382 6.87 23.95 12.99
CA CYS A 382 7.03 24.49 14.34
C CYS A 382 8.47 24.92 14.67
N GLU A 383 9.49 24.31 14.06
CA GLU A 383 10.90 24.69 14.32
C GLU A 383 11.30 26.01 13.66
N HIS A 384 10.65 26.42 12.58
CA HIS A 384 10.92 27.70 11.91
C HIS A 384 10.21 28.92 12.52
N LYS A 385 9.48 28.74 13.63
CA LYS A 385 8.77 29.82 14.36
C LYS A 385 9.33 30.12 15.76
N LYS A 386 10.57 29.73 16.05
CA LYS A 386 11.26 30.14 17.29
C LYS A 386 12.45 31.03 17.01
#